data_AF-A0A2K3KGA0-F1
#
_entry.id   AF-A0A2K3KGA0-F1
#
_cell.length_a   1.000
_cell.length_b   1.000
_cell.length_c   1.000
_cell.angle_alpha   90.00
_cell.angle_beta   90.00
_cell.angle_gamma   90.00
#
_symmetry.space_group_name_H-M   'P 1'
#
loop_
_entity.id
_entity.type
_entity.pdbx_description
1 polymer ?
#
loop_
_entity_poly.entity_id
_entity_poly.type
_entity_poly.pdbx_seq_one_letter_code
_entity_poly.pdbx_strand_id
1 'polypeptide(L)' 'MVNGEIYNHKKLRQGLSSHKFRTGSDCEVIAHLYEEHGEEFVDMLDGMFSFVLLDTKDKSFIAARDAIGITPLYLGWGHD' A
#
# COMPACT_ATOMS: atom_id res chain seq x y z
N MET A 1 1.37 -2.16 7.37
CA MET A 1 2.61 -1.48 7.80
C MET A 1 3.38 -1.11 6.56
N VAL A 2 4.00 0.07 6.51
CA VAL A 2 4.72 0.56 5.33
C VAL A 2 6.09 1.02 5.78
N ASN A 3 7.11 0.65 5.03
CA ASN A 3 8.46 1.21 5.14
C ASN A 3 8.78 1.85 3.79
N GLY A 4 9.02 3.16 3.79
CA GLY A 4 9.30 3.91 2.58
C GLY A 4 8.56 5.25 2.50
N GLU A 5 8.51 5.80 1.30
CA GLU A 5 7.89 7.09 0.99
C GLU A 5 7.20 7.00 -0.38
N ILE A 6 5.90 7.36 -0.41
CA ILE A 6 5.10 7.42 -1.64
C ILE A 6 5.12 8.86 -2.14
N TYR A 7 5.93 9.16 -3.16
CA TYR A 7 6.15 10.52 -3.65
C TYR A 7 4.89 11.13 -4.27
N ASN A 8 4.08 10.31 -4.96
CA ASN A 8 2.86 10.76 -5.61
C ASN A 8 1.60 10.72 -4.70
N HIS A 9 1.74 10.54 -3.38
CA HIS A 9 0.60 10.42 -2.45
C HIS A 9 -0.39 11.60 -2.53
N LYS A 10 0.10 12.82 -2.75
CA LYS A 10 -0.76 14.02 -2.89
C LYS A 10 -1.64 13.94 -4.14
N LYS A 11 -1.10 13.44 -5.25
CA LYS A 11 -1.82 13.26 -6.51
C LYS A 11 -2.85 12.15 -6.38
N LEU A 12 -2.46 11.02 -5.80
CA LEU A 12 -3.34 9.88 -5.55
C LEU A 12 -4.52 10.29 -4.63
N ARG A 13 -4.24 11.06 -3.58
CA ARG A 13 -5.27 11.57 -2.65
C ARG A 13 -6.30 12.48 -3.32
N GLN A 14 -5.95 13.20 -4.38
CA GLN A 14 -6.92 14.01 -5.14
C GLN A 14 -7.93 13.15 -5.90
N GLY A 15 -7.53 11.95 -6.35
CA GLY A 15 -8.44 10.98 -6.96
C GLY A 15 -9.43 10.39 -5.96
N LEU A 16 -9.01 10.23 -4.70
CA LEU A 16 -9.77 9.59 -3.61
C LEU A 16 -10.70 10.57 -2.87
N SER A 17 -11.32 11.51 -3.58
CA SER A 17 -12.14 12.58 -2.98
C SER A 17 -13.36 12.08 -2.19
N SER A 18 -13.85 10.88 -2.47
CA SER A 18 -14.92 10.19 -1.75
C SER A 18 -14.47 9.56 -0.43
N HIS A 19 -13.17 9.37 -0.22
CA HIS A 19 -12.60 8.71 0.95
C HIS A 19 -12.33 9.70 2.09
N LYS A 20 -12.68 9.28 3.31
CA LYS A 20 -12.45 10.06 4.52
C LYS A 20 -11.13 9.65 5.17
N PHE A 21 -10.06 10.35 4.80
CA PHE A 21 -8.76 10.24 5.45
C PHE A 21 -8.87 10.69 6.91
N ARG A 22 -8.51 9.80 7.83
CA ARG A 22 -8.50 10.03 9.28
C ARG A 22 -7.16 10.57 9.76
N THR A 23 -6.09 10.34 9.01
CA THR A 23 -4.72 10.73 9.36
C THR A 23 -4.08 11.57 8.25
N GLY A 24 -2.94 12.16 8.58
CA GLY A 24 -2.06 12.82 7.61
C GLY A 24 -1.00 11.89 7.03
N SER A 25 -1.02 10.58 7.36
CA SER A 25 0.00 9.66 6.89
C SER A 25 -0.19 9.36 5.41
N ASP A 26 0.89 9.55 4.68
CA ASP A 26 1.24 8.92 3.42
C ASP A 26 0.78 7.46 3.27
N CYS A 27 0.83 6.67 4.34
CA CYS A 27 0.45 5.25 4.31
C CYS A 27 -1.06 5.01 4.17
N GLU A 28 -1.91 6.00 4.51
CA GLU A 28 -3.37 5.86 4.45
C GLU A 28 -3.88 5.84 3.00
N VAL A 29 -3.11 6.40 2.06
CA VAL A 29 -3.46 6.37 0.63
C VAL A 29 -3.50 4.94 0.11
N ILE A 30 -2.65 4.04 0.60
CA ILE A 30 -2.56 2.64 0.18
C ILE A 30 -3.87 1.90 0.51
N ALA A 31 -4.41 2.11 1.71
CA ALA A 31 -5.66 1.44 2.12
C ALA A 31 -6.83 1.88 1.23
N HIS A 32 -6.97 3.18 0.97
CA HIS A 32 -8.06 3.69 0.13
C HIS A 32 -7.89 3.35 -1.35
N LEU A 33 -6.65 3.33 -1.86
CA LEU A 33 -6.39 2.85 -3.22
C LEU A 33 -6.73 1.38 -3.38
N TYR A 34 -6.41 0.54 -2.39
CA TYR A 34 -6.82 -0.86 -2.40
C TYR A 34 -8.34 -1.01 -2.37
N GLU A 35 -9.06 -0.19 -1.60
CA GLU A 35 -10.52 -0.19 -1.59
C GLU A 35 -11.15 0.15 -2.95
N GLU A 36 -10.52 1.03 -3.75
CA GLU A 36 -11.05 1.48 -5.05
C GLU A 36 -10.58 0.62 -6.23
N HIS A 37 -9.34 0.14 -6.21
CA HIS A 37 -8.68 -0.50 -7.33
C HIS A 37 -8.25 -1.96 -7.08
N GLY A 38 -8.48 -2.50 -5.89
CA GLY A 38 -8.01 -3.85 -5.53
C GLY A 38 -6.50 -3.97 -5.63
N GLU A 39 -5.98 -5.09 -6.14
CA GLU A 39 -4.55 -5.37 -6.28
C GLU A 39 -3.83 -4.48 -7.30
N GLU A 40 -4.53 -3.95 -8.31
CA GLU A 40 -3.94 -3.17 -9.41
C GLU A 40 -3.37 -1.82 -8.96
N PHE A 41 -3.72 -1.37 -7.76
CA PHE A 41 -3.25 -0.09 -7.24
C PHE A 41 -1.74 -0.01 -7.06
N VAL A 42 -1.05 -1.15 -6.93
CA VAL A 42 0.40 -1.19 -6.69
C VAL A 42 1.15 -0.50 -7.84
N ASP A 43 0.66 -0.64 -9.08
CA ASP A 43 1.24 -0.02 -10.28
C ASP A 43 1.03 1.51 -10.32
N MET A 44 0.12 2.04 -9.49
CA MET A 44 -0.13 3.46 -9.37
C MET A 44 0.83 4.15 -8.41
N LEU A 45 1.59 3.40 -7.60
CA LEU A 45 2.47 3.93 -6.58
C LEU A 45 3.80 4.37 -7.20
N ASP A 46 4.17 5.64 -6.98
CA ASP A 46 5.48 6.16 -7.33
C ASP A 46 6.25 6.44 -6.04
N GLY A 47 7.31 5.67 -5.81
CA GLY A 47 8.17 5.84 -4.67
C GLY A 47 8.97 4.59 -4.30
N MET A 48 9.57 4.65 -3.13
CA MET A 48 10.26 3.52 -2.51
C MET A 48 9.36 2.98 -1.41
N PHE A 49 8.98 1.71 -1.46
CA PHE A 49 8.04 1.16 -0.50
C PHE A 49 8.17 -0.35 -0.35
N SER A 50 7.89 -0.82 0.85
CA SER A 50 7.60 -2.21 1.16
C SER A 50 6.48 -2.20 2.16
N PHE A 51 5.42 -2.95 1.89
CA PHE A 51 4.28 -3.02 2.79
C PHE A 51 3.62 -4.38 2.76
N VAL A 52 2.88 -4.62 3.84
CA VAL A 52 1.88 -5.69 3.92
C VAL A 52 0.55 -5.06 4.31
N LEU A 53 -0.47 -5.33 3.50
CA LEU A 53 -1.86 -4.97 3.71
C LEU A 53 -2.65 -6.26 3.98
N LEU A 54 -3.40 -6.28 5.08
CA LEU A 54 -4.29 -7.38 5.45
C LEU A 54 -5.73 -6.90 5.25
N ASP A 55 -6.50 -7.59 4.43
CA ASP A 55 -7.94 -7.39 4.35
C ASP A 55 -8.63 -8.36 5.33
N THR A 56 -9.30 -7.78 6.33
CA THR A 56 -9.98 -8.55 7.37
C THR A 56 -11.36 -9.04 6.95
N LYS A 57 -11.93 -8.51 5.85
CA LYS A 57 -13.24 -8.91 5.35
C LYS A 57 -13.21 -10.29 4.70
N ASP A 58 -12.18 -10.55 3.90
CA ASP A 58 -12.00 -11.81 3.16
C ASP A 58 -10.81 -12.64 3.67
N LYS A 59 -10.04 -12.12 4.64
CA LYS A 59 -8.83 -12.75 5.21
C LYS A 59 -7.70 -12.89 4.19
N SER A 60 -7.69 -12.07 3.15
CA SER A 60 -6.59 -11.98 2.19
C SER A 60 -5.50 -11.02 2.66
N PHE A 61 -4.31 -11.13 2.07
CA PHE A 61 -3.25 -10.15 2.27
C PHE A 61 -2.49 -9.90 0.98
N ILE A 62 -1.95 -8.69 0.86
CA ILE A 62 -1.02 -8.30 -0.19
C ILE A 62 0.30 -7.91 0.47
N ALA A 63 1.39 -8.47 -0.04
CA ALA A 63 2.74 -8.05 0.27
C ALA A 63 3.36 -7.49 -1.01
N ALA A 64 3.76 -6.21 -0.99
CA ALA A 64 4.27 -5.53 -2.17
C ALA A 64 5.57 -4.78 -1.86
N ARG A 65 6.39 -4.61 -2.91
CA ARG A 65 7.67 -3.92 -2.88
C ARG A 65 7.78 -3.02 -4.11
N ASP A 66 8.54 -1.93 -3.99
CA ASP A 66 8.85 -1.04 -5.10
C ASP A 66 9.57 -1.76 -6.25
N ALA A 67 9.47 -1.20 -7.46
CA ALA A 67 9.81 -1.86 -8.72
C ALA A 67 11.25 -2.40 -8.81
N ILE A 68 12.21 -1.77 -8.12
CA ILE A 68 13.62 -2.19 -8.12
C ILE A 68 14.07 -2.74 -6.77
N GLY A 69 13.20 -2.69 -5.76
CA GLY A 69 13.47 -3.16 -4.42
C GLY A 69 14.41 -2.28 -3.59
N ILE A 70 14.18 -0.98 -3.56
CA ILE A 70 14.93 -0.04 -2.70
C ILE A 70 14.74 -0.39 -1.23
N THR A 71 13.51 -0.63 -0.79
CA THR A 71 13.22 -1.00 0.62
C THR A 71 13.14 -2.52 0.78
N PRO A 72 13.75 -3.14 1.81
CA PRO A 72 13.76 -4.59 1.94
C PRO A 72 12.43 -5.15 2.47
N LEU A 73 12.00 -6.29 1.91
CA LEU A 73 10.90 -7.11 2.39
C LEU A 73 11.30 -8.58 2.30
N TYR A 74 11.12 -9.34 3.38
CA TYR A 74 11.45 -10.76 3.44
C TYR A 74 10.19 -11.59 3.72
N LEU A 75 10.05 -12.69 3.01
CA LEU A 75 9.00 -13.69 3.24
C LEU A 75 9.63 -14.95 3.83
N GLY A 76 8.94 -15.56 4.79
CA GLY A 76 9.36 -16.79 5.44
C GLY A 76 8.15 -17.66 5.75
N TRP A 77 8.37 -18.97 5.73
CA TRP A 77 7.35 -19.95 6.06
C TRP A 77 7.77 -20.71 7.31
N GLY A 78 6.87 -20.81 8.29
CA GLY A 78 7.05 -21.72 9.41
C GLY A 78 6.93 -23.16 8.92
N HIS A 79 7.73 -24.06 9.48
CA HIS A 79 7.31 -25.46 9.57
C HIS A 79 6.23 -25.46 10.66
N ASP A 80 4.97 -25.63 10.27
CA ASP A 80 3.97 -26.10 11.23
C ASP A 80 4.42 -27.43 11.88
#